data_AF-A0A4V2FE59-F1
#
_entry.id   AF-A0A4V2FE59-F1
#
_cell.length_a   1.000
_cell.length_b   1.000
_cell.length_c   1.000
_cell.angle_alpha   90.00
_cell.angle_beta   90.00
_cell.angle_gamma   90.00
#
_symmetry.space_group_name_H-M   'P 1'
#
loop_
_entity.id
_entity.type
_entity.pdbx_description
1 polymer ?
#
loop_
_entity_poly.entity_id
_entity_poly.type
_entity_poly.pdbx_seq_one_letter_code
_entity_poly.pdbx_strand_id
1 'polypeptide(L)'
;MSRAVALRLGAFAGAVVLAFGAAYGIGSAIDPIAAADDTSAAPAHGEEMGGMEQTAGTSEHGGHESAGQLPGLAVSDAGYTFAPAKTSFTSGTQTELRFTIQGPDGKPVTKYTKTHEKDLHLIVVRRDLSGFHHVHPTLAADGTWSIPFTFTAGGTWRLYADFKPAGHDSTITLGTDVNVTGLYVPVPVAEPASIYSFDGYDVTLQGTPVAGNESELTFTISRGGKPVKDLQPYLGAFGHLVSLRGGDLAYLHTHPAQEATAGMKGGPGITFATTFPTAGTYSLFLDFQHAGKVHTAEFTVKVGSTGTAIVPPTAVPTASKTPGHAETPHGH
;
A
#
# COMPACT_ATOMS: atom_id res chain seq x y z
N MET A 1 -24.78 28.72 -43.41
CA MET A 1 -25.10 29.00 -42.00
C MET A 1 -26.06 30.18 -41.93
N SER A 2 -27.15 30.11 -41.15
CA SER A 2 -28.06 31.25 -41.03
C SER A 2 -27.37 32.41 -40.31
N ARG A 3 -27.74 33.66 -40.63
CA ARG A 3 -27.19 34.87 -39.98
C ARG A 3 -27.29 34.79 -38.44
N ALA A 4 -28.32 34.12 -37.91
CA ALA A 4 -28.51 33.89 -36.49
C ALA A 4 -27.45 32.94 -35.88
N VAL A 5 -26.98 31.94 -36.63
CA VAL A 5 -25.93 31.02 -36.16
C VAL A 5 -24.56 31.71 -36.13
N ALA A 6 -24.26 32.53 -37.14
CA ALA A 6 -23.03 33.32 -37.17
C ALA A 6 -22.96 34.34 -36.02
N LEU A 7 -24.09 34.99 -35.72
CA LEU A 7 -24.17 35.95 -34.60
C LEU A 7 -23.99 35.28 -33.23
N ARG A 8 -24.59 34.09 -33.04
CA ARG A 8 -24.45 33.32 -31.79
C ARG A 8 -23.03 32.80 -31.59
N LEU A 9 -22.39 32.30 -32.65
CA LEU A 9 -20.98 31.87 -32.59
C LEU A 9 -20.04 33.04 -32.32
N GLY A 10 -20.27 34.19 -32.94
CA GLY A 10 -19.50 35.41 -32.67
C GLY A 10 -19.64 35.89 -31.23
N ALA A 11 -20.87 35.91 -30.69
CA ALA A 11 -21.12 36.29 -29.30
C ALA A 11 -20.49 35.31 -28.30
N PHE A 12 -20.57 34.00 -28.59
CA PHE A 12 -19.94 32.97 -27.76
C PHE A 12 -18.41 33.08 -27.77
N ALA A 13 -17.78 33.25 -28.94
CA ALA A 13 -16.35 33.45 -29.04
C ALA A 13 -15.90 34.72 -28.30
N GLY A 14 -16.65 35.81 -28.41
CA GLY A 14 -16.39 37.05 -27.66
C GLY A 14 -16.46 36.86 -26.13
N ALA A 15 -17.47 36.12 -25.64
CA ALA A 15 -17.60 35.81 -24.22
C ALA A 15 -16.43 34.96 -23.70
N VAL A 16 -15.97 33.98 -24.49
CA VAL A 16 -14.82 33.14 -24.12
C VAL A 16 -13.54 33.99 -24.06
N VAL A 17 -13.28 34.83 -25.06
CA VAL A 17 -12.09 35.71 -25.06
C VAL A 17 -12.10 36.66 -23.87
N LEU A 18 -13.26 37.24 -23.52
CA LEU A 18 -13.40 38.08 -22.33
C LEU A 18 -13.11 37.32 -21.03
N ALA A 19 -13.64 36.10 -20.89
CA ALA A 19 -13.42 35.28 -19.70
C ALA A 19 -11.94 34.91 -19.52
N PHE A 20 -11.26 34.46 -20.59
CA PHE A 20 -9.85 34.14 -20.55
C PHE A 20 -8.96 35.37 -20.34
N GLY A 21 -9.30 36.51 -20.95
CA GLY A 21 -8.58 37.78 -20.75
C GLY A 21 -8.69 38.29 -19.31
N ALA A 22 -9.89 38.19 -18.71
CA ALA A 22 -10.09 38.55 -17.31
C ALA A 22 -9.33 37.61 -16.36
N ALA A 23 -9.38 36.30 -16.62
CA ALA A 23 -8.64 35.30 -15.83
C ALA A 23 -7.11 35.49 -15.93
N TYR A 24 -6.58 35.76 -17.12
CA TYR A 24 -5.16 36.07 -17.34
C TYR A 24 -4.75 37.36 -16.64
N GLY A 25 -5.56 38.42 -16.75
CA GLY A 25 -5.30 39.69 -16.07
C GLY A 25 -5.25 39.55 -14.55
N ILE A 26 -6.24 38.85 -13.97
CA ILE A 26 -6.25 38.54 -12.53
C ILE A 26 -5.02 37.69 -12.17
N GLY A 27 -4.76 36.59 -12.89
CA GLY A 27 -3.64 35.70 -12.63
C GLY A 27 -2.26 36.36 -12.75
N SER A 28 -2.11 37.36 -13.61
CA SER A 28 -0.86 38.12 -13.76
C SER A 28 -0.62 39.18 -12.67
N ALA A 29 -1.67 39.57 -11.95
CA ALA A 29 -1.61 40.57 -10.87
C ALA A 29 -1.36 39.95 -9.48
N ILE A 30 -1.45 38.62 -9.38
CA ILE A 30 -1.16 37.85 -8.17
C ILE A 30 0.15 37.09 -8.38
N ASP A 31 1.22 37.62 -7.80
CA ASP A 31 2.53 36.95 -7.78
C ASP A 31 2.50 35.86 -6.69
N PRO A 32 2.57 34.55 -7.01
CA PRO A 32 2.33 33.49 -6.04
C PRO A 32 3.43 33.33 -4.98
N ILE A 33 4.54 34.06 -5.11
CA ILE A 33 5.79 33.82 -4.38
C ILE A 33 6.07 34.88 -3.31
N ALA A 34 5.28 35.96 -3.22
CA ALA A 34 5.46 36.98 -2.17
C ALA A 34 4.90 36.59 -0.78
N ALA A 35 4.30 35.40 -0.64
CA ALA A 35 3.78 34.89 0.64
C ALA A 35 4.75 33.94 1.37
N ALA A 36 5.95 33.70 0.83
CA ALA A 36 6.95 32.86 1.45
C ALA A 36 8.35 33.45 1.22
N ASP A 37 8.68 34.52 1.94
CA ASP A 37 10.07 34.83 2.26
C ASP A 37 10.13 35.59 3.59
N ASP A 38 10.59 34.87 4.61
CA ASP A 38 11.28 35.43 5.78
C ASP A 38 12.34 34.39 6.16
N THR A 39 13.53 34.48 5.58
CA THR A 39 14.80 34.69 6.31
C THR A 39 16.06 34.50 5.45
N SER A 40 16.81 35.60 5.33
CA SER A 40 18.29 35.67 5.38
C SER A 40 19.14 35.33 4.15
N ALA A 41 19.56 36.40 3.45
CA ALA A 41 20.82 36.52 2.69
C ALA A 41 22.05 36.24 3.59
N ALA A 42 23.27 35.87 3.15
CA ALA A 42 24.12 36.22 2.00
C ALA A 42 25.37 35.27 2.00
N PRO A 43 26.54 35.57 1.37
CA PRO A 43 26.88 35.91 -0.03
C PRO A 43 27.85 34.87 -0.68
N ALA A 44 28.17 35.07 -1.96
CA ALA A 44 29.14 34.28 -2.74
C ALA A 44 30.60 34.73 -2.56
N HIS A 45 31.51 33.76 -2.37
CA HIS A 45 32.98 33.77 -2.61
C HIS A 45 33.37 32.27 -2.73
N GLY A 46 34.31 31.75 -3.51
CA GLY A 46 35.48 32.20 -4.27
C GLY A 46 36.39 30.95 -4.35
N GLU A 47 37.04 30.69 -5.49
CA GLU A 47 37.88 29.50 -5.68
C GLU A 47 39.18 29.53 -4.86
N GLU A 48 39.61 28.39 -4.29
CA GLU A 48 41.02 27.98 -4.26
C GLU A 48 41.19 26.48 -3.89
N MET A 49 42.20 25.85 -4.52
CA MET A 49 42.65 24.47 -4.39
C MET A 49 43.56 24.25 -3.17
N GLY A 50 43.50 23.05 -2.55
CA GLY A 50 44.67 22.49 -1.85
C GLY A 50 44.39 21.54 -0.68
N GLY A 51 44.70 20.26 -0.87
CA GLY A 51 45.54 19.50 0.06
C GLY A 51 44.94 18.69 1.23
N MET A 52 45.14 17.37 1.11
CA MET A 52 45.49 16.37 2.15
C MET A 52 44.39 15.48 2.80
N GLU A 53 44.55 14.20 2.46
CA GLU A 53 44.20 12.92 3.12
C GLU A 53 43.54 12.93 4.51
N GLN A 54 42.44 12.16 4.66
CA GLN A 54 42.36 11.07 5.65
C GLN A 54 41.09 10.20 5.55
N THR A 55 41.34 8.88 5.51
CA THR A 55 40.68 7.76 6.21
C THR A 55 39.15 7.68 6.39
N ALA A 56 38.60 6.61 5.81
CA ALA A 56 37.64 5.65 6.38
C ALA A 56 36.56 6.13 7.36
N GLY A 57 35.31 6.06 6.89
CA GLY A 57 34.11 6.06 7.71
C GLY A 57 32.88 5.77 6.85
N THR A 58 32.48 4.50 6.80
CA THR A 58 31.24 4.04 6.17
C THR A 58 30.04 4.76 6.79
N SER A 59 29.37 5.60 6.01
CA SER A 59 27.97 5.97 6.25
C SER A 59 27.26 5.80 4.93
N GLU A 60 26.52 4.69 4.81
CA GLU A 60 25.61 4.48 3.69
C GLU A 60 24.60 5.60 3.69
N HIS A 61 24.50 6.24 2.52
CA HIS A 61 23.69 7.40 2.27
C HIS A 61 22.22 7.08 2.50
N GLY A 62 21.62 7.75 3.49
CA GLY A 62 20.18 7.96 3.53
C GLY A 62 19.78 8.63 2.22
N GLY A 63 19.14 7.84 1.35
CA GLY A 63 18.63 8.32 0.07
C GLY A 63 17.66 9.46 0.32
N HIS A 64 17.96 10.61 -0.29
CA HIS A 64 17.01 11.67 -0.50
C HIS A 64 15.82 11.13 -1.30
N GLU A 65 14.78 10.69 -0.61
CA GLU A 65 13.44 10.56 -1.17
C GLU A 65 13.05 11.96 -1.68
N SER A 66 13.01 12.15 -3.00
CA SER A 66 12.11 13.15 -3.57
C SER A 66 10.74 12.97 -2.93
N ALA A 67 9.92 14.02 -2.85
CA ALA A 67 8.51 13.94 -2.44
C ALA A 67 7.71 13.05 -3.42
N GLY A 68 7.98 11.75 -3.36
CA GLY A 68 7.52 10.72 -4.26
C GLY A 68 6.07 10.42 -3.99
N GLN A 69 5.38 10.02 -5.04
CA GLN A 69 4.02 9.53 -4.92
C GLN A 69 4.01 8.32 -3.99
N LEU A 70 3.09 8.30 -3.01
CA LEU A 70 2.99 7.16 -2.11
C LEU A 70 2.76 5.86 -2.90
N PRO A 71 3.38 4.74 -2.49
CA PRO A 71 3.31 3.49 -3.23
C PRO A 71 1.88 3.02 -3.47
N GLY A 72 1.68 2.34 -4.59
CA GLY A 72 0.43 1.68 -4.88
C GLY A 72 -0.73 2.60 -5.20
N LEU A 73 -0.53 3.93 -5.36
CA LEU A 73 -1.57 4.86 -5.84
C LEU A 73 -1.62 4.98 -7.37
N ALA A 74 -0.47 4.83 -8.04
CA ALA A 74 -0.35 4.96 -9.49
C ALA A 74 -0.47 3.60 -10.20
N VAL A 75 -1.09 3.59 -11.38
CA VAL A 75 -1.05 2.43 -12.29
C VAL A 75 0.33 2.27 -12.95
N SER A 76 1.08 3.38 -13.06
CA SER A 76 2.40 3.42 -13.66
C SER A 76 3.34 4.26 -12.81
N ASP A 77 4.56 3.78 -12.61
CA ASP A 77 5.63 4.47 -11.91
C ASP A 77 6.99 3.94 -12.37
N ALA A 78 8.03 4.78 -12.35
CA ALA A 78 9.39 4.45 -12.81
C ALA A 78 9.45 3.78 -14.21
N GLY A 79 8.51 4.12 -15.10
CA GLY A 79 8.38 3.52 -16.44
C GLY A 79 7.72 2.14 -16.48
N TYR A 80 7.35 1.57 -15.33
CA TYR A 80 6.59 0.33 -15.23
C TYR A 80 5.09 0.63 -15.22
N THR A 81 4.27 -0.30 -15.73
CA THR A 81 2.80 -0.17 -15.75
C THR A 81 2.12 -1.48 -15.38
N PHE A 82 1.16 -1.44 -14.45
CA PHE A 82 0.31 -2.57 -14.10
C PHE A 82 -0.87 -2.65 -15.08
N ALA A 83 -0.86 -3.68 -15.94
CA ALA A 83 -1.85 -3.87 -16.99
C ALA A 83 -2.68 -5.16 -16.78
N PRO A 84 -3.86 -5.08 -16.14
CA PRO A 84 -4.83 -6.18 -16.11
C PRO A 84 -5.32 -6.55 -17.51
N ALA A 85 -5.45 -7.84 -17.80
CA ALA A 85 -6.03 -8.32 -19.06
C ALA A 85 -7.52 -7.99 -19.18
N LYS A 86 -8.20 -7.87 -18.03
CA LYS A 86 -9.60 -7.44 -17.90
C LYS A 86 -9.75 -6.56 -16.67
N THR A 87 -10.66 -5.60 -16.74
CA THR A 87 -10.99 -4.68 -15.63
C THR A 87 -12.42 -4.82 -15.13
N SER A 88 -13.14 -5.84 -15.60
CA SER A 88 -14.53 -6.14 -15.23
C SER A 88 -14.72 -7.62 -14.96
N PHE A 89 -15.32 -7.94 -13.81
CA PHE A 89 -15.56 -9.29 -13.32
C PHE A 89 -16.97 -9.42 -12.71
N THR A 90 -17.34 -10.62 -12.28
CA THR A 90 -18.62 -10.90 -11.62
C THR A 90 -18.36 -11.64 -10.31
N SER A 91 -19.02 -11.19 -9.23
CA SER A 91 -18.88 -11.80 -7.91
C SER A 91 -19.38 -13.24 -7.89
N GLY A 92 -18.76 -14.10 -7.09
CA GLY A 92 -19.15 -15.50 -6.91
C GLY A 92 -18.79 -16.43 -8.08
N THR A 93 -18.24 -15.89 -9.17
CA THR A 93 -17.74 -16.70 -10.29
C THR A 93 -16.23 -16.84 -10.16
N GLN A 94 -15.75 -18.08 -10.14
CA GLN A 94 -14.31 -18.32 -10.22
C GLN A 94 -13.82 -17.91 -11.61
N THR A 95 -12.92 -16.94 -11.63
CA THR A 95 -12.18 -16.51 -12.80
C THR A 95 -10.71 -16.87 -12.59
N GLU A 96 -9.85 -16.58 -13.55
CA GLU A 96 -8.48 -16.26 -13.18
C GLU A 96 -8.13 -14.80 -13.48
N LEU A 97 -7.42 -14.20 -12.53
CA LEU A 97 -6.89 -12.86 -12.61
C LEU A 97 -5.61 -12.91 -13.41
N ARG A 98 -5.66 -12.35 -14.63
CA ARG A 98 -4.53 -12.26 -15.55
C ARG A 98 -4.07 -10.82 -15.71
N PHE A 99 -2.77 -10.60 -15.70
CA PHE A 99 -2.19 -9.28 -15.91
C PHE A 99 -0.72 -9.39 -16.35
N THR A 100 -0.16 -8.28 -16.82
CA THR A 100 1.28 -8.11 -17.05
C THR A 100 1.76 -6.87 -16.31
N ILE A 101 3.03 -6.88 -15.90
CA ILE A 101 3.75 -5.65 -15.61
C ILE A 101 4.52 -5.27 -16.87
N GLN A 102 4.17 -4.15 -17.50
CA GLN A 102 4.91 -3.63 -18.64
C GLN A 102 6.12 -2.85 -18.11
N GLY A 103 7.29 -3.06 -18.71
CA GLY A 103 8.50 -2.33 -18.39
C GLY A 103 8.61 -1.02 -19.15
N PRO A 104 9.69 -0.23 -18.90
CA PRO A 104 9.96 1.03 -19.58
C PRO A 104 10.10 0.92 -21.11
N ASP A 105 10.37 -0.28 -21.62
CA ASP A 105 10.44 -0.60 -23.05
C ASP A 105 9.07 -0.95 -23.67
N GLY A 106 8.00 -0.88 -22.88
CA GLY A 106 6.62 -1.21 -23.27
C GLY A 106 6.33 -2.70 -23.36
N LYS A 107 7.28 -3.59 -23.01
CA LYS A 107 7.11 -5.04 -23.08
C LYS A 107 6.82 -5.64 -21.69
N PRO A 108 6.16 -6.80 -21.60
CA PRO A 108 6.01 -7.51 -20.34
C PRO A 108 7.36 -7.82 -19.69
N VAL A 109 7.50 -7.50 -18.40
CA VAL A 109 8.64 -7.89 -17.58
C VAL A 109 8.57 -9.39 -17.33
N THR A 110 9.67 -10.09 -17.55
CA THR A 110 9.78 -11.55 -17.35
C THR A 110 10.83 -11.96 -16.33
N LYS A 111 11.61 -11.00 -15.80
CA LYS A 111 12.68 -11.24 -14.84
C LYS A 111 12.50 -10.34 -13.62
N TYR A 112 12.44 -10.97 -12.46
CA TYR A 112 12.20 -10.35 -11.18
C TYR A 112 13.27 -10.79 -10.18
N THR A 113 13.46 -9.99 -9.14
CA THR A 113 14.26 -10.34 -7.96
C THR A 113 13.28 -10.74 -6.86
N LYS A 114 13.50 -11.91 -6.25
CA LYS A 114 12.63 -12.38 -5.16
C LYS A 114 12.69 -11.45 -3.96
N THR A 115 11.53 -11.07 -3.47
CA THR A 115 11.29 -10.42 -2.18
C THR A 115 10.36 -11.32 -1.38
N HIS A 116 10.70 -11.62 -0.12
CA HIS A 116 9.91 -12.54 0.72
C HIS A 116 9.59 -13.87 0.00
N GLU A 117 10.63 -14.47 -0.60
CA GLU A 117 10.57 -15.75 -1.36
C GLU A 117 9.75 -15.75 -2.66
N LYS A 118 9.10 -14.63 -3.01
CA LYS A 118 8.23 -14.50 -4.20
C LYS A 118 8.75 -13.41 -5.13
N ASP A 119 8.46 -13.59 -6.41
CA ASP A 119 8.81 -12.60 -7.44
C ASP A 119 7.84 -11.41 -7.45
N LEU A 120 6.60 -11.62 -6.97
CA LEU A 120 5.53 -10.63 -6.90
C LEU A 120 4.53 -10.99 -5.80
N HIS A 121 4.11 -9.98 -5.03
CA HIS A 121 2.94 -10.06 -4.14
C HIS A 121 1.77 -9.32 -4.78
N LEU A 122 0.61 -9.99 -4.86
CA LEU A 122 -0.63 -9.38 -5.33
C LEU A 122 -1.55 -9.17 -4.13
N ILE A 123 -1.88 -7.93 -3.84
CA ILE A 123 -2.90 -7.58 -2.85
C ILE A 123 -4.17 -7.24 -3.60
N VAL A 124 -5.28 -7.87 -3.25
CA VAL A 124 -6.61 -7.60 -3.82
C VAL A 124 -7.53 -7.15 -2.69
N VAL A 125 -7.93 -5.89 -2.71
CA VAL A 125 -8.71 -5.28 -1.62
C VAL A 125 -9.95 -4.57 -2.16
N ARG A 126 -11.09 -4.69 -1.49
CA ARG A 126 -12.27 -3.89 -1.83
C ARG A 126 -12.04 -2.45 -1.40
N ARG A 127 -12.54 -1.46 -2.16
CA ARG A 127 -12.28 -0.02 -1.87
C ARG A 127 -12.78 0.44 -0.50
N ASP A 128 -13.74 -0.25 0.10
CA ASP A 128 -14.24 -0.01 1.47
C ASP A 128 -13.59 -0.94 2.51
N LEU A 129 -12.51 -1.64 2.14
CA LEU A 129 -11.67 -2.49 2.99
C LEU A 129 -12.29 -3.80 3.51
N SER A 130 -13.56 -4.09 3.19
CA SER A 130 -14.24 -5.27 3.76
C SER A 130 -13.97 -6.59 3.00
N GLY A 131 -12.83 -6.68 2.33
CA GLY A 131 -12.41 -7.84 1.58
C GLY A 131 -10.96 -7.66 1.19
N PHE A 132 -10.09 -8.51 1.73
CA PHE A 132 -8.65 -8.45 1.55
C PHE A 132 -8.13 -9.84 1.17
N HIS A 133 -7.20 -9.87 0.22
CA HIS A 133 -6.48 -11.09 -0.15
C HIS A 133 -5.03 -10.73 -0.46
N HIS A 134 -4.10 -11.44 0.19
CA HIS A 134 -2.69 -11.45 -0.17
C HIS A 134 -2.37 -12.77 -0.88
N VAL A 135 -2.11 -12.69 -2.18
CA VAL A 135 -1.94 -13.86 -3.03
C VAL A 135 -0.69 -13.76 -3.91
N HIS A 136 -0.25 -14.91 -4.40
CA HIS A 136 1.01 -15.04 -5.16
C HIS A 136 0.70 -15.67 -6.52
N PRO A 137 0.46 -14.86 -7.57
CA PRO A 137 0.21 -15.39 -8.90
C PRO A 137 1.46 -16.07 -9.48
N THR A 138 1.26 -16.89 -10.51
CA THR A 138 2.35 -17.56 -11.24
C THR A 138 2.71 -16.80 -12.52
N LEU A 139 4.00 -16.64 -12.78
CA LEU A 139 4.55 -16.00 -13.97
C LEU A 139 4.70 -17.02 -15.11
N ALA A 140 4.12 -16.74 -16.26
CA ALA A 140 4.36 -17.45 -17.52
C ALA A 140 5.56 -16.88 -18.28
N ALA A 141 6.09 -17.65 -19.24
CA ALA A 141 7.28 -17.27 -20.01
C ALA A 141 7.10 -15.99 -20.87
N ASP A 142 5.85 -15.61 -21.18
CA ASP A 142 5.51 -14.41 -21.93
C ASP A 142 5.34 -13.16 -21.05
N GLY A 143 5.55 -13.27 -19.72
CA GLY A 143 5.38 -12.18 -18.76
C GLY A 143 3.97 -12.07 -18.17
N THR A 144 3.05 -12.98 -18.52
CA THR A 144 1.70 -13.02 -17.97
C THR A 144 1.71 -13.62 -16.57
N TRP A 145 1.17 -12.86 -15.61
CA TRP A 145 0.83 -13.34 -14.28
C TRP A 145 -0.60 -13.88 -14.26
N SER A 146 -0.82 -14.98 -13.54
CA SER A 146 -2.14 -15.61 -13.42
C SER A 146 -2.39 -16.22 -12.04
N ILE A 147 -3.63 -16.14 -11.56
CA ILE A 147 -4.09 -16.87 -10.37
C ILE A 147 -5.60 -17.13 -10.43
N PRO A 148 -6.09 -18.35 -10.09
CA PRO A 148 -7.51 -18.59 -9.85
C PRO A 148 -8.02 -17.71 -8.72
N PHE A 149 -9.13 -17.00 -8.95
CA PHE A 149 -9.66 -16.08 -7.97
C PHE A 149 -11.17 -15.96 -8.07
N THR A 150 -11.83 -15.79 -6.93
CA THR A 150 -13.27 -15.56 -6.83
C THR A 150 -13.48 -14.29 -6.02
N PHE A 151 -14.00 -13.24 -6.66
CA PHE A 151 -14.44 -12.06 -5.93
C PHE A 151 -15.70 -12.39 -5.13
N THR A 152 -15.69 -12.14 -3.83
CA THR A 152 -16.77 -12.53 -2.91
C THR A 152 -17.97 -11.59 -2.95
N ALA A 153 -17.80 -10.36 -3.45
CA ALA A 153 -18.84 -9.34 -3.49
C ALA A 153 -18.65 -8.38 -4.68
N GLY A 154 -19.74 -7.73 -5.08
CA GLY A 154 -19.69 -6.63 -6.05
C GLY A 154 -19.03 -5.37 -5.47
N GLY A 155 -18.70 -4.43 -6.34
CA GLY A 155 -18.05 -3.16 -6.00
C GLY A 155 -16.72 -2.94 -6.74
N THR A 156 -16.03 -1.87 -6.38
CA THR A 156 -14.69 -1.58 -6.91
C THR A 156 -13.63 -2.22 -6.03
N TRP A 157 -12.73 -2.97 -6.65
CA TRP A 157 -11.60 -3.63 -6.00
C TRP A 157 -10.31 -3.03 -6.52
N ARG A 158 -9.40 -2.71 -5.60
CA ARG A 158 -8.05 -2.26 -5.90
C ARG A 158 -7.10 -3.45 -5.87
N LEU A 159 -6.29 -3.58 -6.90
CA LEU A 159 -5.17 -4.52 -6.95
C LEU A 159 -3.88 -3.75 -6.75
N TYR A 160 -2.96 -4.31 -5.98
CA TYR A 160 -1.58 -3.87 -5.88
C TYR A 160 -0.66 -4.97 -6.35
N ALA A 161 0.29 -4.62 -7.21
CA ALA A 161 1.42 -5.46 -7.53
C ALA A 161 2.66 -4.87 -6.85
N ASP A 162 3.19 -5.59 -5.87
CA ASP A 162 4.45 -5.27 -5.19
C ASP A 162 5.53 -6.22 -5.73
N PHE A 163 6.54 -5.66 -6.40
CA PHE A 163 7.54 -6.45 -7.13
C PHE A 163 8.86 -5.71 -7.24
N LYS A 164 9.95 -6.45 -7.44
CA LYS A 164 11.27 -5.90 -7.74
C LYS A 164 11.75 -6.41 -9.10
N PRO A 165 11.81 -5.58 -10.16
CA PRO A 165 12.39 -5.99 -11.43
C PRO A 165 13.85 -6.45 -11.26
N ALA A 166 14.30 -7.40 -12.07
CA ALA A 166 15.70 -7.83 -12.04
C ALA A 166 16.63 -6.65 -12.41
N GLY A 167 17.61 -6.36 -11.57
CA GLY A 167 18.55 -5.25 -11.77
C GLY A 167 18.02 -3.86 -11.39
N HIS A 168 16.84 -3.79 -10.77
CA HIS A 168 16.34 -2.56 -10.15
C HIS A 168 16.74 -2.50 -8.67
N ASP A 169 17.02 -1.31 -8.14
CA ASP A 169 17.55 -1.17 -6.78
C ASP A 169 16.45 -1.26 -5.70
N SER A 170 15.27 -0.70 -5.98
CA SER A 170 14.12 -0.67 -5.07
C SER A 170 12.96 -1.56 -5.53
N THR A 171 12.10 -1.92 -4.57
CA THR A 171 10.78 -2.51 -4.82
C THR A 171 9.85 -1.43 -5.37
N ILE A 172 8.96 -1.81 -6.29
CA ILE A 172 7.94 -0.95 -6.88
C ILE A 172 6.56 -1.52 -6.50
N THR A 173 5.68 -0.66 -6.00
CA THR A 173 4.27 -1.01 -5.78
C THR A 173 3.38 -0.21 -6.72
N LEU A 174 2.73 -0.89 -7.67
CA LEU A 174 1.76 -0.29 -8.58
C LEU A 174 0.34 -0.68 -8.18
N GLY A 175 -0.62 0.20 -8.43
CA GLY A 175 -2.03 -0.02 -8.08
C GLY A 175 -3.00 0.30 -9.21
N THR A 176 -4.00 -0.54 -9.39
CA THR A 176 -5.07 -0.35 -10.38
C THR A 176 -6.39 -0.86 -9.85
N ASP A 177 -7.51 -0.38 -10.41
CA ASP A 177 -8.84 -0.77 -9.99
C ASP A 177 -9.52 -1.68 -11.03
N VAL A 178 -10.33 -2.60 -10.53
CA VAL A 178 -11.26 -3.41 -11.33
C VAL A 178 -12.66 -3.33 -10.75
N ASN A 179 -13.65 -3.48 -11.61
CA ASN A 179 -15.06 -3.40 -11.22
C ASN A 179 -15.68 -4.80 -11.21
N VAL A 180 -16.34 -5.14 -10.11
CA VAL A 180 -16.98 -6.44 -9.93
C VAL A 180 -18.49 -6.23 -9.89
N THR A 181 -19.19 -6.81 -10.87
CA THR A 181 -20.65 -6.81 -10.89
C THR A 181 -21.21 -7.81 -9.88
N GLY A 182 -22.34 -7.48 -9.27
CA GLY A 182 -22.97 -8.30 -8.23
C GLY A 182 -23.56 -7.45 -7.11
N LEU A 183 -23.99 -8.10 -6.04
CA LEU A 183 -24.49 -7.41 -4.86
C LEU A 183 -23.35 -6.62 -4.21
N TYR A 184 -23.54 -5.31 -4.09
CA TYR A 184 -22.67 -4.41 -3.35
C TYR A 184 -23.42 -3.82 -2.16
N VAL A 185 -23.01 -4.22 -0.97
CA VAL A 185 -23.44 -3.61 0.29
C VAL A 185 -22.19 -2.95 0.89
N PRO A 186 -22.12 -1.61 0.92
CA PRO A 186 -21.01 -0.90 1.53
C PRO A 186 -20.86 -1.31 2.99
N VAL A 187 -19.63 -1.55 3.42
CA VAL A 187 -19.32 -1.85 4.82
C VAL A 187 -18.51 -0.68 5.38
N PRO A 188 -18.92 -0.07 6.51
CA PRO A 188 -18.11 0.96 7.14
C PRO A 188 -16.80 0.34 7.65
N VAL A 189 -15.70 1.10 7.52
CA VAL A 189 -14.42 0.72 8.12
C VAL A 189 -14.61 0.53 9.63
N ALA A 190 -14.02 -0.53 10.18
CA ALA A 190 -14.12 -0.83 11.61
C ALA A 190 -13.55 0.32 12.46
N GLU A 191 -14.11 0.53 13.64
CA GLU A 191 -13.53 1.46 14.61
C GLU A 191 -12.14 0.98 15.05
N PRO A 192 -11.22 1.88 15.43
CA PRO A 192 -9.90 1.49 15.88
C PRO A 192 -9.93 0.51 17.05
N ALA A 193 -9.12 -0.54 16.97
CA ALA A 193 -9.04 -1.58 17.99
C ALA A 193 -7.61 -2.07 18.17
N SER A 194 -7.27 -2.50 19.39
CA SER A 194 -5.97 -3.11 19.74
C SER A 194 -6.04 -4.64 19.84
N ILE A 195 -7.19 -5.24 19.50
CA ILE A 195 -7.38 -6.69 19.48
C ILE A 195 -8.27 -7.10 18.31
N TYR A 196 -7.92 -8.21 17.67
CA TYR A 196 -8.72 -8.89 16.66
C TYR A 196 -8.86 -10.36 17.03
N SER A 197 -10.11 -10.83 17.10
CA SER A 197 -10.46 -12.19 17.55
C SER A 197 -11.23 -12.94 16.47
N PHE A 198 -10.77 -14.14 16.13
CA PHE A 198 -11.36 -15.00 15.10
C PHE A 198 -10.93 -16.45 15.31
N ASP A 199 -11.79 -17.45 15.06
CA ASP A 199 -11.47 -18.88 15.10
C ASP A 199 -10.65 -19.37 16.33
N GLY A 200 -10.92 -18.72 17.48
CA GLY A 200 -10.25 -18.98 18.75
C GLY A 200 -8.84 -18.38 18.88
N TYR A 201 -8.37 -17.64 17.88
CA TYR A 201 -7.22 -16.74 17.98
C TYR A 201 -7.62 -15.39 18.56
N ASP A 202 -6.69 -14.83 19.31
CA ASP A 202 -6.70 -13.45 19.74
C ASP A 202 -5.35 -12.85 19.40
N VAL A 203 -5.36 -11.87 18.49
CA VAL A 203 -4.18 -11.11 18.07
C VAL A 203 -4.28 -9.73 18.70
N THR A 204 -3.29 -9.35 19.49
CA THR A 204 -3.23 -8.03 20.13
C THR A 204 -2.16 -7.16 19.49
N LEU A 205 -2.46 -5.89 19.28
CA LEU A 205 -1.58 -4.90 18.67
C LEU A 205 -1.09 -3.91 19.72
N GLN A 206 0.22 -3.72 19.76
CA GLN A 206 0.94 -2.77 20.62
C GLN A 206 1.83 -1.86 19.78
N GLY A 207 1.93 -0.60 20.18
CA GLY A 207 2.86 0.36 19.58
C GLY A 207 2.43 1.80 19.85
N THR A 208 3.27 2.76 19.47
CA THR A 208 2.96 4.20 19.60
C THR A 208 3.30 4.89 18.29
N PRO A 209 2.55 4.61 17.21
CA PRO A 209 2.89 5.13 15.89
C PRO A 209 2.80 6.66 15.84
N VAL A 210 3.83 7.28 15.27
CA VAL A 210 3.90 8.72 15.05
C VAL A 210 3.97 8.99 13.55
N ALA A 211 3.07 9.83 13.04
CA ALA A 211 3.12 10.22 11.64
C ALA A 211 4.49 10.83 11.27
N GLY A 212 5.02 10.45 10.11
CA GLY A 212 6.30 10.91 9.57
C GLY A 212 7.54 10.28 10.23
N ASN A 213 7.37 9.38 11.20
CA ASN A 213 8.48 8.71 11.87
C ASN A 213 8.35 7.19 11.74
N GLU A 214 9.48 6.49 11.68
CA GLU A 214 9.48 5.05 11.82
C GLU A 214 9.01 4.68 13.23
N SER A 215 8.13 3.69 13.31
CA SER A 215 7.54 3.20 14.54
C SER A 215 7.49 1.69 14.52
N GLU A 216 7.68 1.07 15.68
CA GLU A 216 7.50 -0.37 15.84
C GLU A 216 6.05 -0.70 16.21
N LEU A 217 5.51 -1.71 15.53
CA LEU A 217 4.25 -2.35 15.87
C LEU A 217 4.50 -3.80 16.24
N THR A 218 3.98 -4.22 17.39
CA THR A 218 4.11 -5.60 17.86
C THR A 218 2.75 -6.27 17.94
N PHE A 219 2.61 -7.39 17.24
CA PHE A 219 1.43 -8.24 17.24
C PHE A 219 1.69 -9.48 18.10
N THR A 220 0.93 -9.67 19.17
CA THR A 220 1.03 -10.86 20.03
C THR A 220 -0.13 -11.80 19.78
N ILE A 221 0.17 -13.04 19.40
CA ILE A 221 -0.80 -14.05 18.98
C ILE A 221 -1.00 -15.06 20.11
N SER A 222 -2.27 -15.28 20.47
CA SER A 222 -2.69 -16.35 21.36
C SER A 222 -3.84 -17.15 20.75
N ARG A 223 -4.03 -18.38 21.22
CA ARG A 223 -5.14 -19.23 20.82
C ARG A 223 -5.72 -19.93 22.03
N GLY A 224 -7.03 -19.78 22.27
CA GLY A 224 -7.70 -20.33 23.46
C GLY A 224 -7.05 -19.87 24.77
N GLY A 225 -6.63 -18.60 24.83
CA GLY A 225 -5.98 -17.99 25.99
C GLY A 225 -4.52 -18.41 26.22
N LYS A 226 -3.90 -19.21 25.33
CA LYS A 226 -2.49 -19.61 25.42
C LYS A 226 -1.66 -18.90 24.35
N PRO A 227 -0.48 -18.35 24.69
CA PRO A 227 0.43 -17.79 23.69
C PRO A 227 0.81 -18.84 22.63
N VAL A 228 0.74 -18.46 21.34
CA VAL A 228 1.21 -19.31 20.23
C VAL A 228 2.73 -19.19 20.16
N LYS A 229 3.45 -20.32 20.20
CA LYS A 229 4.93 -20.35 20.26
C LYS A 229 5.57 -21.21 19.17
N ASP A 230 4.76 -21.57 18.19
CA ASP A 230 5.08 -22.47 17.09
C ASP A 230 4.55 -21.91 15.77
N LEU A 231 4.62 -20.59 15.62
CA LEU A 231 4.41 -19.94 14.32
C LEU A 231 5.38 -20.52 13.30
N GLN A 232 4.87 -20.77 12.12
CA GLN A 232 5.62 -21.32 11.00
C GLN A 232 6.12 -20.17 10.11
N PRO A 233 7.35 -20.26 9.59
CA PRO A 233 7.82 -19.35 8.54
C PRO A 233 6.89 -19.43 7.33
N TYR A 234 6.46 -18.27 6.85
CA TYR A 234 5.69 -18.10 5.64
C TYR A 234 6.32 -16.95 4.88
N LEU A 235 6.68 -17.14 3.61
CA LEU A 235 7.32 -16.11 2.77
C LEU A 235 8.58 -15.50 3.43
N GLY A 236 9.42 -16.33 4.04
CA GLY A 236 10.68 -15.91 4.66
C GLY A 236 10.57 -15.15 6.00
N ALA A 237 9.40 -15.08 6.62
CA ALA A 237 9.21 -14.44 7.93
C ALA A 237 8.13 -15.13 8.76
N PHE A 238 7.94 -14.73 10.03
CA PHE A 238 6.84 -15.25 10.87
C PHE A 238 5.51 -14.54 10.62
N GLY A 239 5.50 -13.44 9.89
CA GLY A 239 4.30 -12.79 9.40
C GLY A 239 4.59 -11.66 8.42
N HIS A 240 3.54 -11.20 7.74
CA HIS A 240 3.55 -10.14 6.73
C HIS A 240 2.49 -9.11 7.08
N LEU A 241 2.82 -7.84 6.93
CA LEU A 241 1.92 -6.75 7.29
C LEU A 241 1.66 -5.86 6.07
N VAL A 242 0.42 -5.85 5.60
CA VAL A 242 -0.04 -4.86 4.63
C VAL A 242 -0.72 -3.73 5.39
N SER A 243 -0.27 -2.50 5.15
CA SER A 243 -0.87 -1.29 5.75
C SER A 243 -1.40 -0.38 4.66
N LEU A 244 -2.68 -0.01 4.74
CA LEU A 244 -3.37 0.82 3.76
C LEU A 244 -3.91 2.09 4.42
N ARG A 245 -3.64 3.25 3.83
CA ARG A 245 -4.17 4.53 4.31
C ARG A 245 -5.67 4.64 4.02
N GLY A 246 -6.44 5.05 5.02
CA GLY A 246 -7.86 5.32 4.87
C GLY A 246 -8.13 6.42 3.83
N GLY A 247 -9.15 6.21 3.00
CA GLY A 247 -9.54 7.14 1.93
C GLY A 247 -8.97 6.75 0.58
N ASP A 248 -7.67 6.91 0.38
CA ASP A 248 -7.02 6.66 -0.92
C ASP A 248 -6.38 5.29 -1.08
N LEU A 249 -6.24 4.55 0.03
CA LEU A 249 -5.58 3.25 0.11
C LEU A 249 -4.12 3.31 -0.37
N ALA A 250 -3.40 4.38 -0.03
CA ALA A 250 -1.95 4.40 -0.21
C ALA A 250 -1.32 3.19 0.50
N TYR A 251 -0.46 2.45 -0.21
CA TYR A 251 0.19 1.25 0.29
C TYR A 251 1.44 1.64 1.07
N LEU A 252 1.60 1.07 2.26
CA LEU A 252 2.80 1.24 3.07
C LEU A 252 3.61 -0.04 3.02
N HIS A 253 4.87 0.10 2.62
CA HIS A 253 5.84 -0.99 2.74
C HIS A 253 6.19 -1.17 4.23
N THR A 254 6.21 -2.42 4.68
CA THR A 254 6.56 -2.76 6.07
C THR A 254 7.61 -3.86 6.05
N HIS A 255 8.49 -3.84 7.04
CA HIS A 255 9.52 -4.86 7.17
C HIS A 255 9.31 -5.65 8.46
N PRO A 256 9.25 -6.99 8.40
CA PRO A 256 9.31 -7.79 9.62
C PRO A 256 10.67 -7.58 10.28
N ALA A 257 10.69 -7.45 11.60
CA ALA A 257 11.93 -7.30 12.35
C ALA A 257 12.76 -8.61 12.38
N GLN A 258 12.15 -9.74 12.02
CA GLN A 258 12.78 -11.05 12.05
C GLN A 258 12.50 -11.85 10.76
N GLU A 259 13.57 -12.18 10.05
CA GLU A 259 13.56 -13.21 9.01
C GLU A 259 13.44 -14.61 9.62
N ALA A 260 12.80 -15.52 8.89
CA ALA A 260 12.60 -16.89 9.31
C ALA A 260 12.77 -17.85 8.13
N THR A 261 13.42 -18.98 8.37
CA THR A 261 13.64 -20.03 7.36
C THR A 261 12.95 -21.32 7.77
N ALA A 262 12.67 -22.18 6.79
CA ALA A 262 11.94 -23.44 6.99
C ALA A 262 12.45 -24.26 8.18
N GLY A 263 11.53 -24.67 9.05
CA GLY A 263 11.83 -25.46 10.27
C GLY A 263 12.01 -24.63 11.54
N MET A 264 12.18 -23.31 11.44
CA MET A 264 12.15 -22.42 12.61
C MET A 264 10.74 -22.35 13.23
N LYS A 265 10.67 -21.95 14.51
CA LYS A 265 9.43 -21.69 15.24
C LYS A 265 9.51 -20.30 15.88
N GLY A 266 8.45 -19.52 15.72
CA GLY A 266 8.37 -18.14 16.22
C GLY A 266 7.23 -17.92 17.20
N GLY A 267 7.06 -16.65 17.59
CA GLY A 267 5.95 -16.19 18.43
C GLY A 267 6.29 -16.10 19.93
N PRO A 268 5.34 -15.60 20.74
CA PRO A 268 4.01 -15.16 20.33
C PRO A 268 3.98 -13.77 19.69
N GLY A 269 5.06 -13.00 19.82
CA GLY A 269 5.19 -11.67 19.24
C GLY A 269 5.76 -11.70 17.82
N ILE A 270 5.22 -10.86 16.94
CA ILE A 270 5.80 -10.50 15.65
C ILE A 270 5.90 -8.97 15.61
N THR A 271 7.08 -8.44 15.37
CA THR A 271 7.33 -6.99 15.35
C THR A 271 7.63 -6.52 13.93
N PHE A 272 7.09 -5.37 13.57
CA PHE A 272 7.30 -4.70 12.28
C PHE A 272 7.78 -3.27 12.52
N ALA A 273 8.75 -2.84 11.72
CA ALA A 273 9.08 -1.42 11.56
C ALA A 273 8.26 -0.86 10.40
N THR A 274 7.62 0.28 10.61
CA THR A 274 6.84 0.96 9.56
C THR A 274 6.82 2.47 9.79
N THR A 275 6.77 3.22 8.69
CA THR A 275 6.60 4.67 8.72
C THR A 275 5.23 5.03 8.16
N PHE A 276 4.38 5.64 8.99
CA PHE A 276 3.09 6.17 8.57
C PHE A 276 3.30 7.59 8.01
N PRO A 277 3.16 7.85 6.70
CA PRO A 277 3.60 9.13 6.12
C PRO A 277 2.82 10.34 6.66
N THR A 278 1.54 10.15 6.99
CA THR A 278 0.65 11.21 7.46
C THR A 278 -0.16 10.76 8.67
N ALA A 279 -0.62 11.72 9.47
CA ALA A 279 -1.67 11.45 10.45
C ALA A 279 -2.95 11.01 9.72
N GLY A 280 -3.70 10.08 10.31
CA GLY A 280 -4.89 9.52 9.67
C GLY A 280 -5.30 8.16 10.24
N THR A 281 -6.29 7.56 9.58
CA THR A 281 -6.75 6.20 9.87
C THR A 281 -6.07 5.25 8.89
N TYR A 282 -5.62 4.10 9.37
CA TYR A 282 -5.00 3.06 8.54
C TYR A 282 -5.62 1.71 8.84
N SER A 283 -5.70 0.86 7.82
CA SER A 283 -6.11 -0.53 7.93
C SER A 283 -4.92 -1.44 7.75
N LEU A 284 -4.73 -2.36 8.70
CA LEU A 284 -3.58 -3.22 8.83
C LEU A 284 -4.05 -4.66 8.70
N PHE A 285 -3.40 -5.43 7.83
CA PHE A 285 -3.68 -6.83 7.58
C PHE A 285 -2.42 -7.63 7.90
N LEU A 286 -2.45 -8.35 9.02
CA LEU A 286 -1.36 -9.24 9.45
C LEU A 286 -1.65 -10.65 8.97
N ASP A 287 -0.82 -11.15 8.06
CA ASP A 287 -0.77 -12.57 7.72
C ASP A 287 0.24 -13.29 8.61
N PHE A 288 -0.14 -14.45 9.15
CA PHE A 288 0.77 -15.35 9.87
C PHE A 288 0.39 -16.82 9.62
N GLN A 289 1.37 -17.72 9.70
CA GLN A 289 1.12 -19.15 9.54
C GLN A 289 1.16 -19.91 10.87
N HIS A 290 0.10 -20.67 11.15
CA HIS A 290 0.03 -21.54 12.31
C HIS A 290 -0.83 -22.77 12.02
N ALA A 291 -0.37 -23.93 12.48
CA ALA A 291 -0.99 -25.23 12.24
C ALA A 291 -1.21 -25.55 10.74
N GLY A 292 -0.26 -25.16 9.89
CA GLY A 292 -0.28 -25.43 8.44
C GLY A 292 -1.23 -24.55 7.63
N LYS A 293 -1.86 -23.55 8.26
CA LYS A 293 -2.75 -22.59 7.61
C LYS A 293 -2.25 -21.16 7.79
N VAL A 294 -2.40 -20.35 6.75
CA VAL A 294 -2.22 -18.90 6.81
C VAL A 294 -3.51 -18.30 7.38
N HIS A 295 -3.36 -17.33 8.27
CA HIS A 295 -4.45 -16.60 8.91
C HIS A 295 -4.21 -15.11 8.73
N THR A 296 -5.28 -14.33 8.58
CA THR A 296 -5.22 -12.87 8.47
C THR A 296 -5.93 -12.24 9.66
N ALA A 297 -5.25 -11.32 10.36
CA ALA A 297 -5.84 -10.49 11.39
C ALA A 297 -5.93 -9.03 10.92
N GLU A 298 -7.08 -8.41 11.14
CA GLU A 298 -7.38 -7.08 10.60
C GLU A 298 -7.49 -6.04 11.72
N PHE A 299 -6.83 -4.90 11.56
CA PHE A 299 -6.90 -3.81 12.51
C PHE A 299 -7.20 -2.51 11.81
N THR A 300 -8.00 -1.66 12.43
CA THR A 300 -8.01 -0.23 12.14
C THR A 300 -7.22 0.49 13.23
N VAL A 301 -6.34 1.40 12.83
CA VAL A 301 -5.56 2.23 13.77
C VAL A 301 -5.68 3.70 13.41
N LYS A 302 -5.57 4.55 14.42
CA LYS A 302 -5.49 6.00 14.24
C LYS A 302 -4.07 6.46 14.60
N VAL A 303 -3.42 7.09 13.64
CA VAL A 303 -2.05 7.63 13.78
C VAL A 303 -2.13 9.15 13.88
N GLY A 304 -1.52 9.70 14.92
CA GLY A 304 -1.43 11.14 15.15
C GLY A 304 0.00 11.65 15.01
N SER A 305 0.18 12.97 15.12
CA SER A 305 1.50 13.62 15.08
C SER A 305 2.28 13.52 16.40
N THR A 306 1.62 13.16 17.51
CA THR A 306 2.24 13.15 18.86
C THR A 306 2.35 11.76 19.48
N GLY A 307 2.04 10.69 18.73
CA GLY A 307 2.15 9.31 19.20
C GLY A 307 1.13 8.97 20.29
N THR A 308 0.02 8.34 19.92
CA THR A 308 -0.92 7.78 20.90
C THR A 308 -0.63 6.30 21.08
N ALA A 309 -0.39 5.87 22.32
CA ALA A 309 -0.11 4.47 22.61
C ALA A 309 -1.34 3.61 22.30
N ILE A 310 -1.14 2.58 21.47
CA ILE A 310 -2.07 1.50 21.25
C ILE A 310 -1.82 0.48 22.35
N VAL A 311 -2.74 0.40 23.31
CA VAL A 311 -2.63 -0.48 24.47
C VAL A 311 -3.67 -1.59 24.34
N PRO A 312 -3.26 -2.86 24.28
CA PRO A 312 -4.15 -4.00 24.39
C PRO A 312 -4.86 -4.03 25.73
N PRO A 313 -6.08 -4.58 25.78
CA PRO A 313 -6.74 -4.82 27.06
C PRO A 313 -5.92 -5.80 27.91
N THR A 314 -5.88 -5.59 29.23
CA THR A 314 -5.19 -6.47 30.18
C THR A 314 -5.77 -7.89 30.21
N ALA A 315 -7.06 -8.02 29.86
CA ALA A 315 -7.73 -9.28 29.66
C ALA A 315 -8.35 -9.31 28.27
N VAL A 316 -8.06 -10.37 27.51
CA VAL A 316 -8.73 -10.66 26.24
C VAL A 316 -10.19 -11.02 26.53
N PRO A 317 -11.18 -10.31 25.96
CA PRO A 317 -12.59 -10.65 26.14
C PRO A 317 -12.86 -12.09 25.69
N THR A 318 -13.64 -12.83 26.47
CA THR A 318 -14.02 -14.20 26.12
C THR A 318 -15.01 -14.17 24.95
N ALA A 319 -14.49 -14.41 23.74
CA ALA A 319 -15.22 -14.66 22.49
C ALA A 319 -16.26 -13.59 22.07
N SER A 320 -15.86 -12.72 21.14
CA SER A 320 -16.82 -12.08 20.22
C SER A 320 -16.90 -12.92 18.95
N LYS A 321 -18.11 -13.34 18.55
CA LYS A 321 -18.36 -13.90 17.22
C LYS A 321 -18.21 -12.77 16.18
N THR A 322 -17.29 -12.90 15.24
CA THR A 322 -17.17 -12.04 14.06
C THR A 322 -17.42 -12.86 12.79
N PRO A 323 -17.99 -12.29 11.70
CA PRO A 323 -18.44 -13.05 10.53
C PRO A 323 -17.27 -13.69 9.78
N GLY A 324 -17.43 -14.96 9.41
CA GLY A 324 -16.42 -15.68 8.65
C GLY A 324 -16.22 -15.11 7.25
N HIS A 325 -14.98 -14.83 6.88
CA HIS A 325 -14.57 -14.74 5.48
C HIS A 325 -14.43 -16.15 4.90
N ALA A 326 -14.97 -16.35 3.69
CA ALA A 326 -14.79 -17.60 2.98
C ALA A 326 -13.29 -17.77 2.62
N GLU A 327 -12.68 -18.87 3.07
CA GLU A 327 -11.34 -19.28 2.68
C GLU A 327 -11.30 -19.45 1.14
N THR A 328 -10.62 -18.54 0.44
CA THR A 328 -10.12 -18.83 -0.92
C THR A 328 -8.79 -19.58 -0.74
N PRO A 329 -8.53 -20.69 -1.45
CA PRO A 329 -7.26 -21.40 -1.31
C PRO A 329 -6.10 -20.45 -1.61
N HIS A 330 -5.16 -20.32 -0.68
CA HIS A 330 -3.85 -19.76 -0.99
C HIS A 330 -3.21 -20.69 -2.02
N GLY A 331 -3.21 -20.27 -3.29
CA GLY A 331 -2.60 -21.04 -4.37
C GLY A 331 -1.13 -21.28 -4.06
N HIS A 332 -0.74 -22.56 -4.06
CA HIS A 332 0.65 -23.00 -4.05
C HIS A 332 1.23 -22.93 -5.46
#